data_AF-A0A147J8F4-F1
#
_entry.id   AF-A0A147J8F4-F1
#
_cell.length_a   1.000
_cell.length_b   1.000
_cell.length_c   1.000
_cell.angle_alpha   90.00
_cell.angle_beta   90.00
_cell.angle_gamma   90.00
#
_symmetry.space_group_name_H-M   'P 1'
#
loop_
_entity.id
_entity.type
_entity.pdbx_description
1 polymer ?
#
loop_
_entity_poly.entity_id
_entity_poly.type
_entity_poly.pdbx_seq_one_letter_code
_entity_poly.pdbx_strand_id
1 'polypeptide(L)'
;MAVSRAPRTAIIDIGSNSVRLVVYQGPARLPAILFNEKVMAGLGRGLAATGAIDPGSLGKAQVALARFASLAREMGVTSLRTVATAAVRDAAN
;
A
#
# COMPACT_ATOMS: atom_id res chain seq x y z
N MET A 1 12.42 18.90 28.27
CA MET A 1 11.14 18.49 27.65
C MET A 1 11.44 17.69 26.41
N ALA A 2 11.00 16.43 26.34
CA ALA A 2 11.06 15.68 25.09
C ALA A 2 10.02 16.28 24.14
N VAL A 3 10.46 16.78 22.98
CA VAL A 3 9.54 17.16 21.91
C VAL A 3 8.82 15.88 21.48
N SER A 4 7.52 15.76 21.75
CA SER A 4 6.74 14.62 21.30
C SER A 4 6.79 14.62 19.77
N ARG A 5 7.46 13.63 19.19
CA ARG A 5 7.58 13.54 17.74
C ARG A 5 6.17 13.36 17.16
N ALA A 6 5.82 14.14 16.13
CA ALA A 6 4.52 14.01 15.47
C ALA A 6 4.27 12.53 15.07
N PRO A 7 3.04 12.01 15.24
CA PRO A 7 2.73 10.63 14.90
C PRO A 7 2.97 10.36 13.42
N ARG A 8 3.29 9.10 13.09
CA ARG A 8 3.50 8.66 11.71
C ARG A 8 2.24 7.98 11.21
N THR A 9 1.79 8.40 10.05
CA THR A 9 0.62 7.82 9.37
C THR A 9 1.03 7.26 8.02
N ALA A 10 0.43 6.17 7.58
CA ALA A 10 0.75 5.58 6.29
C ALA A 10 -0.49 5.20 5.49
N ILE A 11 -0.31 5.16 4.18
CA ILE A 11 -1.31 4.70 3.22
C ILE A 11 -0.70 3.59 2.38
N ILE A 12 -1.38 2.45 2.31
CA ILE A 12 -1.16 1.44 1.27
C ILE A 12 -2.26 1.60 0.22
N ASP A 13 -1.88 1.85 -1.02
CA ASP A 13 -2.78 1.96 -2.16
C ASP A 13 -2.58 0.76 -3.10
N ILE A 14 -3.64 -0.02 -3.32
CA ILE A 14 -3.66 -1.20 -4.17
C ILE A 14 -4.41 -0.86 -5.47
N GLY A 15 -3.64 -0.49 -6.49
CA GLY A 15 -4.12 -0.23 -7.84
C GLY A 15 -4.12 -1.46 -8.73
N SER A 16 -4.78 -1.37 -9.89
CA SER A 16 -4.74 -2.41 -10.91
C SER A 16 -3.33 -2.70 -11.44
N ASN A 17 -2.44 -1.70 -11.44
CA ASN A 17 -1.09 -1.88 -11.98
C ASN A 17 -0.01 -1.95 -10.88
N SER A 18 -0.21 -1.23 -9.78
CA SER A 18 0.82 -1.07 -8.77
C SER A 18 0.26 -1.05 -7.36
N VAL A 19 1.07 -1.48 -6.41
CA VAL A 19 0.85 -1.31 -4.98
C VAL A 19 1.85 -0.28 -4.46
N ARG A 20 1.41 0.67 -3.64
CA ARG A 20 2.28 1.72 -3.09
C ARG A 20 2.11 1.84 -1.58
N LEU A 21 3.22 2.03 -0.87
CA LEU A 21 3.25 2.47 0.52
C LEU A 21 3.79 3.90 0.57
N VAL A 22 3.07 4.81 1.21
CA VAL A 22 3.57 6.14 1.56
C VAL A 22 3.46 6.34 3.06
N VAL A 23 4.55 6.77 3.70
CA VAL A 23 4.60 7.11 5.13
C VAL A 23 4.79 8.61 5.28
N TYR A 24 3.98 9.20 6.12
CA TYR A 24 3.90 10.63 6.38
C TYR A 24 4.21 10.94 7.85
N GLN A 25 4.76 12.13 8.10
CA GLN A 25 4.95 12.67 9.44
C GLN A 25 4.86 14.20 9.43
N GLY A 26 4.24 14.77 10.45
CA GLY A 26 4.13 16.22 10.62
C GLY A 26 2.70 16.65 10.94
N PRO A 27 2.39 17.95 10.77
CA PRO A 27 1.06 18.49 11.00
C PRO A 27 0.00 17.81 10.13
N ALA A 28 -1.21 17.60 10.66
CA ALA A 28 -2.28 16.85 9.99
C ALA A 28 -2.66 17.38 8.60
N ARG A 29 -2.55 18.70 8.38
CA ARG A 29 -2.91 19.34 7.10
C ARG A 29 -1.74 19.50 6.12
N LEU A 30 -0.50 19.31 6.59
CA LEU A 30 0.70 19.45 5.76
C LEU A 30 1.80 18.50 6.25
N PRO A 31 1.59 17.18 6.14
CA PRO A 31 2.60 16.24 6.58
C PRO A 31 3.69 16.08 5.50
N ALA A 32 4.93 15.89 5.93
CA ALA A 32 6.05 15.55 5.05
C ALA A 32 6.00 14.06 4.69
N ILE A 33 6.46 13.72 3.48
CA ILE A 33 6.68 12.33 3.07
C ILE A 33 8.01 11.86 3.67
N LEU A 34 7.96 10.80 4.48
CA LEU A 34 9.15 10.13 5.01
C LEU A 34 9.61 8.97 4.14
N PHE A 35 8.66 8.29 3.49
CA PHE A 35 8.92 7.10 2.70
C PHE A 35 7.87 6.96 1.60
N ASN A 36 8.29 6.51 0.43
CA ASN A 36 7.42 6.30 -0.73
C ASN A 36 7.98 5.17 -1.59
N GLU A 37 7.41 3.97 -1.49
CA GLU A 37 7.79 2.81 -2.29
C GLU A 37 6.62 2.37 -3.17
N LYS A 38 6.92 2.03 -4.43
CA LYS A 38 5.96 1.54 -5.42
C LYS A 38 6.45 0.22 -6.01
N VAL A 39 5.57 -0.79 -6.02
CA VAL A 39 5.80 -2.10 -6.62
C VAL A 39 4.82 -2.34 -7.76
N MET A 40 5.32 -2.82 -8.89
CA MET A 40 4.49 -3.19 -10.04
C MET A 40 3.99 -4.64 -9.89
N ALA A 41 2.74 -4.79 -9.43
CA ALA A 41 2.11 -6.10 -9.24
C ALA A 41 1.24 -6.54 -10.42
N GLY A 42 0.66 -5.59 -11.17
CA GLY A 42 -0.13 -5.87 -12.37
C GLY A 42 -1.42 -6.67 -12.12
N LEU A 43 -2.11 -6.44 -11.01
CA LEU A 43 -3.33 -7.16 -10.61
C LEU A 43 -4.46 -7.13 -11.66
N GLY A 44 -4.59 -6.04 -12.42
CA GLY A 44 -5.60 -5.93 -13.47
C GLY A 44 -5.24 -6.67 -14.77
N ARG A 45 -4.06 -7.31 -14.84
CA ARG A 45 -3.64 -8.02 -16.05
C ARG A 45 -4.51 -9.26 -16.25
N GLY A 46 -5.13 -9.35 -17.42
CA GLY A 46 -5.99 -10.49 -17.78
C GLY A 46 -7.40 -10.43 -17.18
N LEU A 47 -7.63 -9.58 -16.17
CA LEU A 47 -8.89 -9.50 -15.43
C LEU A 47 -10.13 -9.32 -16.34
N ALA A 48 -10.04 -8.44 -17.34
CA ALA A 48 -11.15 -8.21 -18.28
C ALA A 48 -11.53 -9.46 -19.10
N ALA A 49 -10.57 -10.37 -19.32
CA ALA A 49 -10.78 -11.59 -20.09
C ALA A 49 -11.11 -12.80 -19.20
N THR A 50 -10.51 -12.89 -18.02
CA THR A 50 -10.61 -14.07 -17.13
C THR A 50 -11.57 -13.89 -15.97
N GLY A 51 -11.93 -12.65 -15.63
CA GLY A 51 -12.67 -12.32 -14.40
C GLY A 51 -11.89 -12.55 -13.11
N ALA A 52 -10.60 -12.88 -13.19
CA ALA A 52 -9.76 -13.22 -12.04
C ALA A 52 -8.36 -12.60 -12.13
N ILE A 53 -7.76 -12.33 -10.97
CA ILE A 53 -6.36 -11.92 -10.87
C ILE A 53 -5.47 -13.14 -11.13
N ASP A 54 -4.49 -12.96 -12.02
CA ASP A 54 -3.46 -13.97 -12.30
C ASP A 54 -2.68 -14.35 -11.02
N PRO A 55 -2.45 -15.65 -10.74
CA PRO A 55 -1.74 -16.11 -9.54
C PRO A 55 -0.35 -15.49 -9.35
N GLY A 56 0.38 -15.23 -10.43
CA GLY A 56 1.70 -14.59 -10.38
C GLY A 56 1.60 -13.12 -9.98
N SER A 57 0.60 -12.40 -10.49
CA SER A 57 0.29 -11.03 -10.06
C SER A 57 -0.18 -10.96 -8.61
N LEU A 58 -1.01 -11.92 -8.18
CA LEU A 58 -1.44 -12.03 -6.77
C LEU A 58 -0.25 -12.29 -5.84
N GLY A 59 0.64 -13.22 -6.19
CA GLY A 59 1.85 -13.51 -5.43
C GLY A 59 2.78 -12.30 -5.30
N LYS A 60 2.97 -11.52 -6.38
CA LYS A 60 3.74 -10.27 -6.33
C LYS A 60 3.12 -9.25 -5.37
N ALA A 61 1.80 -9.10 -5.39
CA ALA A 61 1.12 -8.20 -4.46
C ALA A 61 1.23 -8.68 -3.01
N GLN A 62 1.10 -9.98 -2.74
CA GLN A 62 1.26 -10.54 -1.39
C GLN A 62 2.66 -10.28 -0.83
N VAL A 63 3.71 -10.50 -1.63
CA VAL A 63 5.10 -10.20 -1.23
C VAL A 63 5.28 -8.71 -0.93
N ALA A 64 4.75 -7.83 -1.79
CA ALA A 64 4.81 -6.38 -1.57
C ALA A 64 4.08 -5.95 -0.29
N LEU A 65 2.88 -6.47 -0.06
CA LEU A 65 2.07 -6.15 1.12
C LEU A 65 2.72 -6.65 2.41
N ALA A 66 3.30 -7.85 2.42
CA ALA A 66 4.03 -8.37 3.57
C ALA A 66 5.24 -7.49 3.91
N ARG A 67 6.00 -7.05 2.89
CA ARG A 67 7.09 -6.09 3.05
C ARG A 67 6.58 -4.75 3.59
N PHE A 68 5.50 -4.20 3.03
CA PHE A 68 4.94 -2.92 3.47
C PHE A 68 4.43 -2.96 4.91
N ALA A 69 3.84 -4.08 5.34
CA ALA A 69 3.45 -4.29 6.74
C ALA A 69 4.65 -4.29 7.69
N SER A 70 5.77 -4.93 7.31
CA SER A 70 7.00 -4.89 8.10
C SER A 70 7.61 -3.49 8.15
N LEU A 71 7.72 -2.79 7.00
CA LEU A 71 8.23 -1.42 6.96
C LEU A 71 7.39 -0.46 7.80
N ALA A 72 6.05 -0.53 7.73
CA ALA A 72 5.18 0.32 8.52
C ALA A 72 5.37 0.10 10.03
N ARG A 73 5.53 -1.17 10.46
CA ARG A 73 5.82 -1.51 11.87
C ARG A 73 7.17 -0.97 12.32
N GLU A 74 8.23 -1.23 11.55
CA GLU A 74 9.59 -0.76 11.86
C GLU A 74 9.70 0.76 11.88
N MET A 75 8.94 1.44 11.01
CA MET A 75 8.84 2.90 11.00
C MET A 75 7.96 3.44 12.14
N GLY A 76 7.35 2.61 12.99
CA GLY A 76 6.49 3.07 14.07
C GLY A 76 5.28 3.87 13.59
N VAL A 77 4.67 3.44 12.48
CA VAL A 77 3.40 3.98 12.00
C VAL A 77 2.31 3.65 13.01
N THR A 78 1.62 4.68 13.52
CA THR A 78 0.56 4.53 14.51
C THR A 78 -0.83 4.47 13.88
N SER A 79 -0.96 4.91 12.63
CA SER A 79 -2.20 4.80 11.85
C SER A 79 -1.88 4.44 10.40
N LEU A 80 -2.30 3.24 9.99
CA LEU A 80 -2.16 2.73 8.63
C LEU A 80 -3.53 2.57 8.01
N ARG A 81 -3.73 3.15 6.81
CA ARG A 81 -4.93 2.94 6.00
C ARG A 81 -4.57 2.20 4.72
N THR A 82 -5.33 1.17 4.39
CA THR A 82 -5.18 0.43 3.14
C THR A 82 -6.42 0.66 2.28
N VAL A 83 -6.21 0.94 0.99
CA VAL A 83 -7.28 1.13 0.01
C VAL A 83 -7.00 0.29 -1.23
N ALA A 84 -8.06 -0.15 -1.90
CA ALA A 84 -7.98 -0.92 -3.13
C ALA A 84 -8.99 -0.41 -4.15
N THR A 85 -8.70 -0.60 -5.44
CA THR A 85 -9.51 -0.10 -6.56
C THR A 85 -10.09 -1.24 -7.40
N ALA A 86 -10.55 -0.93 -8.62
CA ALA A 86 -11.34 -1.78 -9.49
C ALA A 86 -10.81 -3.22 -9.63
N ALA A 87 -9.49 -3.42 -9.84
CA ALA A 87 -8.98 -4.77 -10.06
C ALA A 87 -9.22 -5.73 -8.88
N VAL A 88 -9.15 -5.25 -7.65
CA VAL A 88 -9.38 -6.07 -6.45
C VAL A 88 -10.88 -6.26 -6.21
N ARG A 89 -11.70 -5.24 -6.53
CA ARG A 89 -13.15 -5.29 -6.34
C ARG A 89 -13.84 -6.21 -7.37
N ASP A 90 -13.36 -6.18 -8.61
CA ASP A 90 -14.04 -6.78 -9.75
C ASP A 90 -13.56 -8.22 -10.02
N ALA A 91 -12.46 -8.65 -9.41
CA ALA A 91 -11.96 -10.01 -9.50
C ALA A 91 -12.79 -11.00 -8.66
N ALA A 92 -12.95 -12.21 -9.18
CA ALA A 92 -13.61 -13.29 -8.48
C ALA A 92 -12.77 -13.91 -7.34
N ASN A 93 -11.47 -13.58 -7.25
CA ASN A 93 -10.48 -14.17 -6.33
C ASN A 93 -9.59 -13.13 -5.64
#